data_AF-A0A524PBI5-F1
#
_entry.id   AF-A0A524PBI5-F1
#
_cell.length_a   1.000
_cell.length_b   1.000
_cell.length_c   1.000
_cell.angle_alpha   90.00
_cell.angle_beta   90.00
_cell.angle_gamma   90.00
#
_symmetry.space_group_name_H-M   'P 1'
#
loop_
_entity.id
_entity.type
_entity.pdbx_description
1 polymer ?
#
loop_
_entity_poly.entity_id
_entity_poly.type
_entity_poly.pdbx_seq_one_letter_code
_entity_poly.pdbx_strand_id
1 'polypeptide(L)' 'MRKEYDLSKATKNPYAKFFKKQVTIRLDEATIKYFKKMADELGIPYQTIINLYLRDCAATARRLSINWKPAA' A
#
# COMPACT_ATOMS: atom_id res chain seq x y z
N MET A 1 -14.40 12.87 -29.27
CA MET A 1 -14.50 13.12 -27.82
C MET A 1 -15.13 14.50 -27.62
N ARG A 2 -16.13 14.67 -26.74
CA ARG A 2 -16.75 15.99 -26.53
C ARG A 2 -15.76 16.94 -25.85
N LYS A 3 -15.82 18.23 -26.23
CA LYS A 3 -14.91 19.27 -25.71
C LYS A 3 -15.15 19.57 -24.23
N GLU A 4 -16.40 19.56 -23.78
CA GLU A 4 -16.76 19.81 -22.39
C GLU A 4 -17.92 18.91 -21.95
N TYR A 5 -17.87 18.49 -20.69
CA TYR A 5 -18.90 17.71 -20.01
C TYR A 5 -19.39 18.52 -18.81
N ASP A 6 -20.68 18.82 -18.78
CA ASP A 6 -21.34 19.40 -17.61
C ASP A 6 -21.59 18.31 -16.57
N LEU A 7 -20.91 18.41 -15.43
CA LEU A 7 -20.95 17.45 -14.32
C LEU A 7 -21.76 17.98 -13.12
N SER A 8 -22.53 19.06 -13.29
CA SER A 8 -23.28 19.73 -12.21
C SER A 8 -24.32 18.83 -11.53
N LYS A 9 -24.75 17.75 -12.20
CA LYS A 9 -25.68 16.74 -11.67
C LYS A 9 -25.04 15.36 -11.48
N ALA A 10 -23.71 15.27 -11.49
CA ALA A 10 -23.01 13.98 -11.40
C ALA A 10 -23.03 13.42 -9.97
N THR A 11 -23.43 12.15 -9.85
CA THR A 11 -23.38 11.40 -8.59
C THR A 11 -21.95 10.91 -8.33
N LYS A 12 -21.46 11.05 -7.09
CA LYS A 12 -20.15 10.48 -6.70
C LYS A 12 -20.13 8.99 -7.00
N ASN A 13 -19.08 8.55 -7.69
CA ASN A 13 -18.88 7.13 -7.98
C ASN A 13 -18.78 6.36 -6.64
N PRO A 14 -19.69 5.40 -6.35
CA PRO A 14 -19.67 4.62 -5.11
C PRO A 14 -18.42 3.75 -4.96
N TYR A 15 -17.68 3.51 -6.06
CA TYR A 15 -16.41 2.81 -6.07
C TYR A 15 -15.20 3.71 -5.82
N ALA A 16 -15.40 5.03 -5.74
CA ALA A 16 -14.30 5.97 -5.51
C ALA A 16 -13.58 5.75 -4.16
N LYS A 17 -14.28 5.16 -3.18
CA LYS A 17 -13.71 4.78 -1.88
C LYS A 17 -12.64 3.68 -1.95
N PHE A 18 -12.57 2.94 -3.05
CA PHE A 18 -11.59 1.88 -3.26
C PHE A 18 -10.35 2.36 -4.03
N PHE A 19 -10.30 3.63 -4.43
CA PHE A 19 -9.09 4.16 -5.04
C PHE A 19 -7.92 4.12 -4.05
N LYS A 20 -6.81 3.56 -4.52
CA LYS A 20 -5.55 3.58 -3.79
C LYS A 20 -5.14 5.04 -3.62
N LYS A 21 -4.91 5.46 -2.38
CA LYS A 21 -4.25 6.74 -2.11
C LYS A 21 -2.76 6.56 -2.35
N GLN A 22 -2.18 7.39 -3.21
CA GLN A 22 -0.74 7.43 -3.39
C GLN A 22 -0.11 8.04 -2.13
N VAL A 23 0.78 7.29 -1.49
CA VAL A 23 1.52 7.73 -0.30
C VAL A 23 3.00 7.46 -0.51
N THR A 24 3.84 8.40 -0.10
CA THR A 24 5.30 8.22 -0.11
C THR A 24 5.72 7.62 1.23
N ILE A 25 6.21 6.40 1.23
CA ILE A 25 6.72 5.71 2.42
C ILE A 25 8.24 5.60 2.28
N ARG A 26 8.98 6.04 3.31
CA ARG A 26 10.42 5.81 3.40
C ARG A 26 10.63 4.38 3.89
N LEU A 27 11.30 3.57 3.08
CA LEU A 27 11.68 2.20 3.40
C LEU A 27 13.20 2.11 3.37
N ASP A 28 13.77 1.28 4.23
CA ASP A 28 15.19 0.96 4.17
C ASP A 28 15.50 0.06 2.96
N GLU A 29 16.75 0.08 2.53
CA GLU A 29 17.20 -0.65 1.35
C GLU A 29 17.03 -2.17 1.51
N ALA A 30 17.24 -2.71 2.71
CA ALA A 30 17.14 -4.14 2.98
C ALA A 30 15.68 -4.62 2.81
N THR A 31 14.72 -3.86 3.33
CA THR A 31 13.29 -4.11 3.15
C THR A 31 12.90 -4.08 1.67
N ILE A 32 13.38 -3.09 0.91
CA ILE A 32 13.10 -3.02 -0.54
C ILE A 32 13.67 -4.25 -1.25
N LYS A 33 14.90 -4.64 -0.94
CA LYS A 33 15.56 -5.81 -1.55
C LYS A 33 14.83 -7.10 -1.25
N TYR A 34 14.35 -7.27 -0.01
CA TYR A 34 13.55 -8.42 0.41
C TYR A 34 12.27 -8.56 -0.44
N PHE A 35 11.47 -7.48 -0.53
CA PHE A 35 10.23 -7.52 -1.31
C PHE A 35 10.46 -7.60 -2.82
N LYS A 36 11.58 -7.08 -3.35
CA LYS A 36 11.95 -7.26 -4.76
C LYS A 36 12.29 -8.71 -5.09
N LYS A 37 13.00 -9.41 -4.21
CA LYS A 37 13.28 -10.85 -4.40
C LYS A 37 11.98 -11.66 -4.41
N MET A 38 11.09 -11.37 -3.46
CA MET A 38 9.78 -12.03 -3.40
C MET A 38 8.90 -11.71 -4.62
N ALA A 39 9.00 -10.50 -5.17
CA ALA A 39 8.32 -10.10 -6.39
C ALA A 39 8.77 -10.91 -7.62
N ASP A 40 10.06 -11.22 -7.71
CA ASP A 40 10.63 -12.05 -8.77
C ASP A 40 10.07 -13.48 -8.72
N GLU A 41 9.98 -14.05 -7.52
CA GLU A 41 9.45 -15.41 -7.29
C GLU A 41 7.94 -15.52 -7.55
N LEU A 42 7.16 -14.51 -7.17
CA LEU A 42 5.69 -14.54 -7.28
C LEU A 42 5.15 -13.93 -8.58
N GLY A 43 5.99 -13.23 -9.35
CA GLY A 43 5.57 -12.50 -10.55
C GLY A 43 4.67 -11.29 -10.28
N ILE A 44 4.63 -10.80 -9.04
CA ILE A 44 3.78 -9.68 -8.61
C ILE A 44 4.67 -8.49 -8.23
N PRO A 45 4.33 -7.24 -8.61
CA PRO A 45 5.12 -6.07 -8.24
C PRO A 45 5.33 -5.95 -6.72
N TYR A 46 6.57 -5.66 -6.30
CA TYR A 46 6.93 -5.54 -4.87
C TYR A 46 6.04 -4.55 -4.11
N GLN A 47 5.59 -3.48 -4.75
CA GLN A 47 4.67 -2.49 -4.18
C GLN A 47 3.30 -3.10 -3.82
N THR A 48 2.80 -4.01 -4.66
CA THR A 48 1.55 -4.74 -4.41
C THR A 48 1.73 -5.70 -3.23
N ILE A 49 2.86 -6.40 -3.17
CA ILE A 49 3.18 -7.32 -2.07
C ILE A 49 3.25 -6.55 -0.74
N ILE A 50 3.98 -5.44 -0.69
CA ILE A 50 4.05 -4.57 0.51
C ILE A 50 2.64 -4.18 0.96
N ASN A 51 1.79 -3.72 0.03
CA ASN A 51 0.42 -3.33 0.37
C ASN A 51 -0.43 -4.51 0.88
N LEU A 52 -0.25 -5.72 0.35
CA LEU A 52 -0.94 -6.92 0.83
C LEU A 52 -0.51 -7.28 2.25
N TYR A 53 0.79 -7.23 2.55
CA TYR A 53 1.29 -7.47 3.91
C TYR A 53 0.80 -6.42 4.91
N LEU A 54 0.73 -5.14 4.53
CA LEU A 54 0.16 -4.10 5.38
C LEU A 54 -1.34 -4.33 5.64
N ARG A 55 -2.08 -4.80 4.64
CA ARG A 55 -3.50 -5.13 4.78
C ARG A 55 -3.71 -6.34 5.70
N ASP A 56 -2.88 -7.37 5.56
CA ASP A 56 -2.89 -8.55 6.44
C ASP A 56 -2.54 -8.16 7.89
N CYS A 57 -1.53 -7.32 8.09
CA CYS A 57 -1.14 -6.78 9.39
C CYS A 57 -2.32 -6.04 10.07
N ALA A 58 -3.04 -5.21 9.30
CA ALA A 58 -4.21 -4.50 9.80
C ALA A 58 -5.39 -5.45 10.11
N ALA A 59 -5.62 -6.47 9.27
CA ALA A 59 -6.69 -7.45 9.47
C ALA A 59 -6.44 -8.35 10.69
N THR A 60 -5.17 -8.72 10.93
CA THR A 60 -4.76 -9.55 12.06
C THR A 60 -4.51 -8.74 13.35
N ALA A 61 -4.68 -7.42 13.29
CA ALA A 61 -4.37 -6.49 14.37
C ALA A 61 -2.98 -6.72 14.99
N ARG A 62 -2.00 -7.08 14.15
CA ARG A 62 -0.66 -7.44 14.60
C ARG A 62 -0.01 -6.21 15.24
N ARG A 63 0.30 -6.32 16.53
CA ARG A 63 1.01 -5.27 17.27
C ARG A 63 2.52 -5.47 17.14
N LEU A 64 3.23 -4.39 16.90
CA LEU A 64 4.69 -4.40 16.86
C LEU A 64 5.21 -4.76 18.26
N SER A 65 5.85 -5.92 18.39
CA SER A 65 6.57 -6.27 19.62
C SER A 65 7.91 -5.54 19.58
N ILE A 66 7.95 -4.36 20.18
CA ILE A 66 9.21 -3.63 20.35
C ILE A 66 9.76 -4.01 21.72
N ASN A 67 10.63 -5.03 21.76
CA ASN A 67 11.50 -5.21 22.92
C ASN A 67 12.58 -4.12 22.86
N TRP A 68 12.29 -2.97 23.45
CA TRP A 68 13.29 -1.94 23.72
C TRP A 68 14.32 -2.55 24.69
N LYS A 69 15.48 -2.98 24.17
CA LYS A 69 16.67 -3.04 25.02
C LYS A 69 17.19 -1.61 25.14
N PRO A 70 17.22 -1.00 26.34
CA PRO A 70 17.94 0.26 26.50
C PRO A 70 19.39 0.02 26.10
N ALA A 71 19.94 0.92 25.28
CA ALA A 71 21.36 0.93 24.98
C ALA A 71 22.11 1.10 26.31
N ALA A 72 23.04 0.18 26.60
CA ALA A 72 23.97 0.27 27.72
C ALA A 72 25.02 1.36 27.45
#